data_AF-A0A348N5E5-F1
#
_entry.id   AF-A0A348N5E5-F1
#
_cell.length_a   1.000
_cell.length_b   1.000
_cell.length_c   1.000
_cell.angle_alpha   90.00
_cell.angle_beta   90.00
_cell.angle_gamma   90.00
#
_symmetry.space_group_name_H-M   'P 1'
#
loop_
_entity.id
_entity.type
_entity.pdbx_description
1 polymer ?
#
loop_
_entity_poly.entity_id
_entity_poly.type
_entity_poly.pdbx_seq_one_letter_code
_entity_poly.pdbx_strand_id
1 'polypeptide(L)'
;MIIQKLLAPSNNLKSLYIKELDELKRWKDAIDECNANITFPISLNKGDIISFETYINAFPIEKWYSYTKAKNVQIVIRTSEKVNIQVYNSTGVYERDSNNRFSGKRKIDTDIKCIEYDEYKEYTINLKEKNLSGVIYPIIEAMTDCVLLGGEYTSGTPEGASKCRICYIVSYNRDANTTRSNINAIINNPLYDGEHIVVCDMTGELSSDVFIDNSHECSKIIQIPTSKNPGDSYNAAISYINSEAGEEYTHGIVVDSTVLVDEIILDRLVSFISLLDDVRSDMIIQGDLIKDNYLLDSSGYIIKDNKPDVRYNNFDLREPSDFIISSTCEEIDFFKFGVLCLPLKCFKAFNQDLRTNVELYCYLHNDNLKVTNLNGFFGRLCNKESRRIIWDYYYKYRDYYIAIVDSEFELDKTEYRLFVEKEVKTQRKKGNIEAAFAIIEAANDFLNGPEGLDDEYCLEEINERLIYLSGRFNDSVTGRKNVIRDRIELRKNYDKLCLKIDHSYDMIMEKWTEHKRKVDNEREQQ
;
A
#
# COMPACT_ATOMS: atom_id res chain seq x y z
N MET A 1 10.20 -5.84 -24.36
CA MET A 1 9.95 -6.33 -22.99
C MET A 1 8.48 -6.15 -22.66
N ILE A 2 7.85 -7.17 -22.05
CA ILE A 2 6.50 -7.04 -21.48
C ILE A 2 6.63 -6.22 -20.19
N ILE A 3 5.80 -5.20 -20.03
CA ILE A 3 5.82 -4.32 -18.86
C ILE A 3 4.54 -4.45 -18.02
N GLN A 4 3.44 -4.88 -18.63
CA GLN A 4 2.20 -5.23 -17.94
C GLN A 4 1.40 -6.20 -18.81
N LYS A 5 0.95 -7.32 -18.27
CA LYS A 5 -0.01 -8.20 -18.95
C LYS A 5 -1.43 -7.67 -18.74
N LEU A 6 -2.30 -7.88 -19.72
CA LEU A 6 -3.73 -7.91 -19.46
C LEU A 6 -4.04 -9.20 -18.70
N LEU A 7 -4.99 -9.11 -17.79
CA LEU A 7 -5.27 -10.14 -16.81
C LEU A 7 -6.77 -10.42 -16.82
N ALA A 8 -7.12 -11.69 -16.83
CA ALA A 8 -8.49 -12.12 -16.71
C ALA A 8 -8.84 -12.36 -15.22
N PRO A 9 -10.12 -12.36 -14.83
CA PRO A 9 -10.50 -12.43 -13.42
C PRO A 9 -10.00 -13.69 -12.69
N SER A 10 -9.14 -13.50 -11.68
CA SER A 10 -8.83 -14.51 -10.68
C SER A 10 -9.75 -14.32 -9.46
N ASN A 11 -10.68 -15.27 -9.25
CA ASN A 11 -11.64 -15.33 -8.13
C ASN A 11 -12.20 -13.97 -7.63
N ASN A 12 -12.38 -13.78 -6.32
CA ASN A 12 -13.34 -12.86 -5.66
C ASN A 12 -13.28 -11.34 -5.97
N LEU A 13 -12.54 -10.87 -6.99
CA LEU A 13 -12.39 -9.46 -7.34
C LEU A 13 -12.66 -9.12 -8.82
N LYS A 14 -13.60 -9.82 -9.47
CA LYS A 14 -13.84 -9.74 -10.93
C LYS A 14 -13.96 -8.32 -11.49
N SER A 15 -14.61 -7.40 -10.78
CA SER A 15 -14.82 -6.01 -11.24
C SER A 15 -13.54 -5.16 -11.32
N LEU A 16 -12.43 -5.61 -10.72
CA LEU A 16 -11.13 -4.95 -10.85
C LEU A 16 -10.36 -5.37 -12.11
N TYR A 17 -10.80 -6.44 -12.78
CA TYR A 17 -10.14 -6.98 -13.97
C TYR A 17 -10.84 -6.52 -15.25
N ILE A 18 -12.15 -6.74 -15.39
CA ILE A 18 -12.87 -6.46 -16.63
C ILE A 18 -14.22 -5.80 -16.34
N LYS A 19 -14.70 -4.93 -17.25
CA LYS A 19 -16.08 -4.43 -17.28
C LYS A 19 -16.82 -4.89 -18.54
N GLU A 20 -18.02 -5.40 -18.32
CA GLU A 20 -19.02 -5.64 -19.38
C GLU A 20 -19.85 -4.36 -19.56
N LEU A 21 -20.05 -3.92 -20.79
CA LEU A 21 -20.96 -2.82 -21.11
C LEU A 21 -22.34 -3.42 -21.42
N ASP A 22 -23.26 -3.22 -20.48
CA ASP A 22 -24.49 -3.99 -20.25
C ASP A 22 -25.62 -3.75 -21.28
N GLU A 23 -25.32 -3.65 -22.59
CA GLU A 23 -26.38 -3.62 -23.62
C GLU A 23 -26.70 -4.96 -24.28
N LEU A 24 -25.96 -6.06 -24.05
CA LEU A 24 -26.33 -7.38 -24.59
C LEU A 24 -26.00 -8.55 -23.64
N LYS A 25 -27.04 -8.98 -22.91
CA LYS A 25 -27.11 -10.20 -22.10
C LYS A 25 -26.49 -11.43 -22.78
N ARG A 26 -25.42 -12.02 -22.20
CA ARG A 26 -25.23 -13.50 -22.15
C ARG A 26 -24.12 -14.07 -21.27
N TRP A 27 -23.67 -13.38 -20.21
CA TRP A 27 -22.63 -13.94 -19.31
C TRP A 27 -23.09 -14.28 -17.88
N LYS A 28 -24.25 -13.78 -17.44
CA LYS A 28 -24.76 -14.03 -16.08
C LYS A 28 -24.96 -15.52 -15.76
N ASP A 29 -25.37 -16.32 -16.73
CA ASP A 29 -25.73 -17.73 -16.48
C ASP A 29 -24.53 -18.69 -16.50
N ALA A 30 -23.36 -18.27 -16.99
CA ALA A 30 -22.14 -19.09 -17.00
C ALA A 30 -21.25 -18.89 -15.75
N ILE A 31 -21.51 -17.82 -14.99
CA ILE A 31 -20.63 -17.36 -13.91
C ILE A 31 -21.03 -17.89 -12.54
N ASP A 32 -22.32 -18.18 -12.31
CA ASP A 32 -22.79 -18.74 -11.04
C ASP A 32 -22.34 -20.20 -10.81
N GLU A 33 -21.74 -20.86 -11.81
CA GLU A 33 -21.18 -22.22 -11.70
C GLU A 33 -19.64 -22.30 -11.81
N CYS A 34 -18.90 -21.20 -12.04
CA CYS A 34 -17.45 -21.26 -12.23
C CYS A 34 -16.64 -20.81 -10.99
N ASN A 35 -16.32 -21.78 -10.13
CA ASN A 35 -15.28 -21.72 -9.08
C ASN A 35 -13.86 -21.97 -9.63
N ALA A 36 -13.49 -21.40 -10.78
CA ALA A 36 -12.17 -21.62 -11.37
C ALA A 36 -11.61 -20.34 -12.00
N ASN A 37 -10.34 -20.08 -11.69
CA ASN A 37 -9.50 -19.03 -12.23
C ASN A 37 -9.78 -18.79 -13.73
N ILE A 38 -10.35 -17.63 -14.09
CA ILE A 38 -10.38 -17.22 -15.49
C ILE A 38 -9.00 -16.64 -15.77
N THR A 39 -8.08 -17.49 -16.21
CA THR A 39 -6.91 -17.05 -16.97
C THR A 39 -7.32 -16.92 -18.42
N PHE A 40 -6.59 -16.12 -19.22
CA PHE A 40 -6.71 -16.26 -20.68
C PHE A 40 -6.54 -17.74 -21.09
N PRO A 41 -7.28 -18.22 -22.09
CA PRO A 41 -8.10 -17.48 -23.06
C PRO A 41 -9.54 -17.15 -22.61
N ILE A 42 -10.18 -16.13 -23.21
CA ILE A 42 -11.58 -15.74 -23.01
C ILE A 42 -12.36 -15.92 -24.33
N SER A 43 -13.42 -16.73 -24.33
CA SER A 43 -14.34 -16.85 -25.48
C SER A 43 -15.27 -15.65 -25.56
N LEU A 44 -15.65 -15.20 -26.76
CA LEU A 44 -16.56 -14.07 -27.01
C LEU A 44 -17.51 -14.42 -28.14
N ASN A 45 -18.79 -14.07 -28.00
CA ASN A 45 -19.73 -14.14 -29.10
C ASN A 45 -19.66 -12.88 -29.95
N LYS A 46 -20.09 -12.97 -31.21
CA LYS A 46 -20.27 -11.79 -32.05
C LYS A 46 -21.15 -10.75 -31.35
N GLY A 47 -20.64 -9.52 -31.26
CA GLY A 47 -21.27 -8.38 -30.61
C GLY A 47 -20.91 -8.20 -29.14
N ASP A 48 -20.20 -9.15 -28.52
CA ASP A 48 -19.72 -8.99 -27.15
C ASP A 48 -18.67 -7.86 -27.10
N ILE A 49 -18.78 -6.99 -26.10
CA ILE A 49 -17.85 -5.87 -25.87
C ILE A 49 -17.21 -6.03 -24.49
N ILE A 50 -15.88 -6.06 -24.48
CA ILE A 50 -15.05 -6.12 -23.27
C ILE A 50 -14.30 -4.82 -23.10
N SER A 51 -14.45 -4.20 -21.93
CA SER A 51 -13.64 -3.05 -21.53
C SER A 51 -12.60 -3.46 -20.50
N PHE A 52 -11.35 -3.08 -20.77
CA PHE A 52 -10.23 -3.17 -19.83
C PHE A 52 -10.02 -1.86 -19.05
N GLU A 53 -11.05 -1.00 -18.99
CA GLU A 53 -11.08 0.18 -18.12
C GLU A 53 -11.27 -0.21 -16.65
N THR A 54 -10.23 -0.78 -16.07
CA THR A 54 -10.23 -1.30 -14.70
C THR A 54 -8.90 -1.02 -14.02
N TYR A 55 -8.92 -0.99 -12.68
CA TYR A 55 -7.73 -0.72 -11.88
C TYR A 55 -6.55 -1.66 -12.20
N ILE A 56 -6.83 -2.95 -12.46
CA ILE A 56 -5.78 -3.92 -12.79
C ILE A 56 -5.31 -3.75 -14.24
N ASN A 57 -6.20 -3.62 -15.21
CA ASN A 57 -5.80 -3.72 -16.62
C ASN A 57 -5.49 -2.38 -17.29
N ALA A 58 -5.99 -1.27 -16.78
CA ALA A 58 -5.57 0.04 -17.25
C ALA A 58 -4.07 0.23 -16.97
N PHE A 59 -3.36 0.80 -17.93
CA PHE A 59 -1.93 1.04 -17.85
C PHE A 59 -1.66 2.48 -17.42
N PRO A 60 -1.01 2.73 -16.26
CA PRO A 60 -0.76 4.07 -15.74
C PRO A 60 0.39 4.75 -16.50
N ILE A 61 0.16 5.10 -17.78
CA ILE A 61 1.17 5.60 -18.73
C ILE A 61 1.98 6.76 -18.17
N GLU A 62 1.34 7.64 -17.39
CA GLU A 62 2.00 8.80 -16.80
C GLU A 62 3.12 8.40 -15.83
N LYS A 63 2.91 7.39 -14.97
CA LYS A 63 3.91 6.90 -14.01
C LYS A 63 5.09 6.27 -14.72
N TRP A 64 4.83 5.46 -15.73
CA TRP A 64 5.88 4.86 -16.54
C TRP A 64 6.70 5.92 -17.28
N TYR A 65 6.04 6.90 -17.89
CA TYR A 65 6.71 8.02 -18.56
C TYR A 65 7.39 8.99 -17.59
N SER A 66 6.97 9.07 -16.33
CA SER A 66 7.60 9.96 -15.36
C SER A 66 8.81 9.32 -14.69
N TYR A 67 8.72 8.02 -14.37
CA TYR A 67 9.67 7.37 -13.45
C TYR A 67 10.60 6.34 -14.10
N THR A 68 10.30 5.90 -15.32
CA THR A 68 11.04 4.81 -15.97
C THR A 68 11.66 5.24 -17.30
N LYS A 69 12.62 4.45 -17.80
CA LYS A 69 13.23 4.55 -19.13
C LYS A 69 12.26 4.11 -20.25
N ALA A 70 11.10 3.53 -19.93
CA ALA A 70 10.12 3.08 -20.92
C ALA A 70 9.33 4.26 -21.53
N LYS A 71 9.78 4.78 -22.67
CA LYS A 71 9.13 5.90 -23.38
C LYS A 71 8.38 5.52 -24.65
N ASN A 72 8.50 4.26 -25.08
CA ASN A 72 7.89 3.74 -26.30
C ASN A 72 6.99 2.57 -25.95
N VAL A 73 5.80 2.85 -25.44
CA VAL A 73 4.85 1.81 -25.03
C VAL A 73 3.98 1.39 -26.22
N GLN A 74 3.67 0.10 -26.29
CA GLN A 74 2.79 -0.50 -27.29
C GLN A 74 1.80 -1.42 -26.57
N ILE A 75 0.59 -1.56 -27.10
CA ILE A 75 -0.33 -2.62 -26.70
C ILE A 75 -0.27 -3.75 -27.73
N VAL A 76 -0.27 -4.97 -27.26
CA VAL A 76 -0.30 -6.19 -28.06
C VAL A 76 -1.53 -6.98 -27.65
N ILE A 77 -2.40 -7.33 -28.58
CA ILE A 77 -3.63 -8.09 -28.34
C ILE A 77 -3.68 -9.29 -29.28
N ARG A 78 -4.01 -10.46 -28.77
CA ARG A 78 -4.03 -11.73 -29.52
C ARG A 78 -5.44 -12.30 -29.51
N THR A 79 -6.00 -12.56 -30.70
CA THR A 79 -7.34 -13.16 -30.85
C THR A 79 -7.32 -14.26 -31.90
N SER A 80 -8.31 -15.16 -31.84
CA SER A 80 -8.50 -16.20 -32.86
C SER A 80 -9.16 -15.68 -34.13
N GLU A 81 -10.03 -14.67 -34.02
CA GLU A 81 -10.86 -14.18 -35.12
C GLU A 81 -10.97 -12.64 -35.10
N LYS A 82 -11.83 -12.10 -35.98
CA LYS A 82 -12.02 -10.67 -36.19
C LYS A 82 -12.54 -9.96 -34.94
N VAL A 83 -11.83 -8.89 -34.58
CA VAL A 83 -12.23 -7.98 -33.51
C VAL A 83 -12.04 -6.54 -33.96
N ASN A 84 -12.81 -5.65 -33.36
CA ASN A 84 -12.58 -4.22 -33.37
C ASN A 84 -11.90 -3.84 -32.05
N ILE A 85 -10.75 -3.16 -32.12
CA ILE A 85 -9.99 -2.73 -30.95
C ILE A 85 -9.92 -1.21 -30.95
N GLN A 86 -10.41 -0.62 -29.86
CA GLN A 86 -10.32 0.81 -29.56
C GLN A 86 -9.41 1.01 -28.36
N VAL A 87 -8.49 1.96 -28.42
CA VAL A 87 -7.59 2.28 -27.30
C VAL A 87 -7.83 3.70 -26.84
N TYR A 88 -8.11 3.87 -25.56
CA TYR A 88 -8.43 5.17 -24.98
C TYR A 88 -7.33 5.66 -24.06
N ASN A 89 -7.14 6.98 -24.05
CA ASN A 89 -6.42 7.69 -23.00
C ASN A 89 -7.41 8.47 -22.12
N SER A 90 -7.31 8.25 -20.81
CA SER A 90 -8.14 8.97 -19.83
C SER A 90 -7.31 9.59 -18.73
N THR A 91 -7.66 10.81 -18.36
CA THR A 91 -7.09 11.55 -17.24
C THR A 91 -8.14 11.80 -16.18
N GLY A 92 -7.68 12.03 -14.95
CA GLY A 92 -8.52 12.34 -13.81
C GLY A 92 -8.19 13.74 -13.30
N VAL A 93 -9.21 14.52 -12.99
CA VAL A 93 -9.07 15.77 -12.22
C VAL A 93 -9.72 15.57 -10.87
N TYR A 94 -8.97 15.93 -9.84
CA TYR A 94 -9.38 15.83 -8.45
C TYR A 94 -9.82 17.19 -7.92
N GLU A 95 -11.11 17.36 -7.69
CA GLU A 95 -11.66 18.56 -7.05
C GLU A 95 -12.22 18.22 -5.67
N ARG A 96 -11.84 19.01 -4.66
CA ARG A 96 -12.41 18.96 -3.32
C ARG A 96 -13.51 19.99 -3.22
N ASP A 97 -14.71 19.59 -2.81
CA ASP A 97 -15.76 20.54 -2.48
C ASP A 97 -15.51 21.21 -1.11
N SER A 98 -16.27 22.26 -0.81
CA SER A 98 -16.20 23.01 0.45
C SER A 98 -16.58 22.19 1.70
N ASN A 99 -17.16 21.00 1.53
CA ASN A 99 -17.49 20.06 2.60
C ASN A 99 -16.46 18.93 2.72
N ASN A 100 -15.31 19.06 2.07
CA ASN A 100 -14.26 18.05 2.04
C ASN A 100 -14.73 16.72 1.41
N ARG A 101 -15.80 16.75 0.61
CA ARG A 101 -16.26 15.61 -0.18
C ARG A 101 -15.53 15.62 -1.51
N PHE A 102 -15.17 14.42 -1.94
CA PHE A 102 -14.40 14.20 -3.14
C PHE A 102 -15.34 14.08 -4.32
N SER A 103 -15.07 14.85 -5.38
CA SER A 103 -15.70 14.64 -6.68
C SER A 103 -14.59 14.46 -7.72
N GLY A 104 -14.29 13.21 -8.06
CA GLY A 104 -13.43 12.91 -9.18
C GLY A 104 -14.14 13.21 -10.49
N LYS A 105 -13.52 13.98 -11.38
CA LYS A 105 -13.99 14.15 -12.76
C LYS A 105 -13.03 13.42 -13.68
N ARG A 106 -13.53 12.40 -14.37
CA ARG A 106 -12.83 11.75 -15.46
C ARG A 106 -12.95 12.61 -16.72
N LYS A 107 -11.84 12.73 -17.46
CA LYS A 107 -11.83 13.25 -18.81
C LYS A 107 -11.27 12.17 -19.74
N ILE A 108 -12.06 11.79 -20.75
CA ILE A 108 -11.57 10.95 -21.84
C ILE A 108 -10.92 11.91 -22.83
N ASP A 109 -9.60 11.87 -22.95
CA ASP A 109 -8.88 12.87 -23.72
C ASP A 109 -8.84 12.54 -25.20
N THR A 110 -8.67 11.26 -25.58
CA THR A 110 -8.50 10.89 -27.00
C THR A 110 -8.79 9.40 -27.25
N ASP A 111 -9.42 9.09 -28.38
CA ASP A 111 -9.41 7.76 -29.01
C ASP A 111 -8.11 7.64 -29.81
N ILE A 112 -7.18 6.82 -29.31
CA ILE A 112 -5.82 6.72 -29.82
C ILE A 112 -5.81 5.94 -31.14
N LYS A 113 -6.69 4.94 -31.29
CA LYS A 113 -6.78 4.14 -32.52
C LYS A 113 -7.97 3.18 -32.51
N CYS A 114 -8.63 3.07 -33.66
CA CYS A 114 -9.58 2.02 -34.02
C CYS A 114 -8.99 1.17 -35.15
N ILE A 115 -9.04 -0.17 -35.05
CA ILE A 115 -8.61 -1.06 -36.13
C ILE A 115 -9.54 -2.26 -36.28
N GLU A 116 -10.01 -2.49 -37.51
CA GLU A 116 -10.75 -3.68 -37.94
C GLU A 116 -9.79 -4.64 -38.65
N TYR A 117 -9.88 -5.95 -38.36
CA TYR A 117 -9.00 -6.97 -38.94
C TYR A 117 -9.75 -8.22 -39.38
N ASP A 118 -9.23 -8.87 -40.43
CA ASP A 118 -9.91 -9.96 -41.12
C ASP A 118 -9.45 -11.40 -40.78
N GLU A 119 -8.25 -11.66 -40.24
CA GLU A 119 -7.80 -13.02 -39.88
C GLU A 119 -6.70 -13.05 -38.80
N TYR A 120 -6.66 -14.14 -38.00
CA TYR A 120 -5.75 -14.55 -36.91
C TYR A 120 -4.39 -13.84 -36.86
N LYS A 121 -4.28 -12.74 -36.11
CA LYS A 121 -3.06 -11.91 -36.09
C LYS A 121 -2.94 -11.22 -34.75
N GLU A 122 -1.80 -11.40 -34.11
CA GLU A 122 -1.37 -10.51 -33.04
C GLU A 122 -1.46 -9.04 -33.52
N TYR A 123 -2.16 -8.20 -32.78
CA TYR A 123 -2.38 -6.79 -33.10
C TYR A 123 -1.49 -5.93 -32.23
N THR A 124 -0.61 -5.15 -32.85
CA THR A 124 0.29 -4.22 -32.14
C THR A 124 -0.11 -2.77 -32.40
N ILE A 125 -0.48 -2.05 -31.34
CA ILE A 125 -0.86 -0.63 -31.38
C ILE A 125 0.25 0.17 -30.70
N ASN A 126 0.91 1.03 -31.47
CA ASN A 126 1.97 1.90 -30.99
C ASN A 126 1.40 3.15 -30.31
N LEU A 127 1.72 3.39 -29.04
CA LEU A 127 1.29 4.57 -28.28
C LEU A 127 2.27 5.74 -28.46
N LYS A 128 2.55 6.11 -29.73
CA LYS A 128 3.55 7.13 -30.09
C LYS A 128 3.06 8.58 -29.97
N GLU A 129 1.89 8.81 -29.40
CA GLU A 129 1.33 10.16 -29.29
C GLU A 129 2.13 11.02 -28.30
N LYS A 130 2.32 12.28 -28.66
CA LYS A 130 2.96 13.26 -27.78
C LYS A 130 1.98 13.63 -26.66
N ASN A 131 2.45 13.55 -25.41
CA ASN A 131 1.75 14.00 -24.20
C ASN A 131 0.62 13.08 -23.67
N LEU A 132 0.80 11.77 -23.72
CA LEU A 132 -0.08 10.84 -22.98
C LEU A 132 0.12 11.02 -21.46
N SER A 133 -0.98 11.11 -20.71
CA SER A 133 -1.02 11.19 -19.23
C SER A 133 -2.18 10.37 -18.66
N GLY A 134 -2.30 10.25 -17.34
CA GLY A 134 -3.28 9.36 -16.70
C GLY A 134 -3.07 7.89 -17.06
N VAL A 135 -4.11 7.26 -17.62
CA VAL A 135 -4.14 5.82 -17.95
C VAL A 135 -4.49 5.53 -19.41
N ILE A 136 -4.09 4.34 -19.88
CA ILE A 136 -4.42 3.80 -21.20
C ILE A 136 -5.13 2.46 -21.04
N TYR A 137 -6.22 2.24 -21.75
CA TYR A 137 -6.92 0.95 -21.74
C TYR A 137 -7.55 0.62 -23.11
N PRO A 138 -7.61 -0.67 -23.49
CA PRO A 138 -8.35 -1.10 -24.66
C PRO A 138 -9.82 -1.42 -24.35
N ILE A 139 -10.67 -1.24 -25.36
CA ILE A 139 -12.00 -1.83 -25.47
C ILE A 139 -11.99 -2.73 -26.72
N ILE A 140 -12.51 -3.94 -26.58
CA ILE A 140 -12.52 -4.96 -27.63
C ILE A 140 -13.96 -5.33 -27.92
N GLU A 141 -14.38 -5.24 -29.18
CA GLU A 141 -15.67 -5.69 -29.67
C GLU A 141 -15.45 -6.89 -30.61
N ALA A 142 -16.16 -7.99 -30.35
CA ALA A 142 -16.09 -9.19 -31.15
C ALA A 142 -16.94 -9.05 -32.43
N MET A 143 -16.30 -9.05 -33.59
CA MET A 143 -17.01 -8.91 -34.88
C MET A 143 -17.57 -10.25 -35.40
N THR A 144 -17.02 -11.34 -34.88
CA THR A 144 -17.43 -12.73 -35.03
C THR A 144 -17.29 -13.44 -33.68
N ASP A 145 -17.85 -14.64 -33.55
CA ASP A 145 -17.50 -15.50 -32.41
C ASP A 145 -15.98 -15.70 -32.42
N CYS A 146 -15.30 -15.38 -31.32
CA CYS A 146 -13.86 -15.33 -31.26
C CYS A 146 -13.33 -15.72 -29.87
N VAL A 147 -12.03 -15.93 -29.78
CA VAL A 147 -11.34 -16.19 -28.52
C VAL A 147 -10.26 -15.12 -28.36
N LEU A 148 -10.33 -14.35 -27.28
CA LEU A 148 -9.27 -13.47 -26.85
C LEU A 148 -8.22 -14.31 -26.13
N LEU A 149 -7.05 -14.47 -26.75
CA LEU A 149 -5.95 -15.31 -26.29
C LEU A 149 -5.06 -14.61 -25.25
N GLY A 150 -5.11 -13.29 -25.20
CA GLY A 150 -4.37 -12.48 -24.25
C GLY A 150 -4.06 -11.10 -24.77
N GLY A 151 -3.43 -10.29 -23.92
CA GLY A 151 -2.82 -9.04 -24.35
C GLY A 151 -1.83 -8.53 -23.32
N GLU A 152 -1.03 -7.55 -23.72
CA GLU A 152 0.07 -7.02 -22.94
C GLU A 152 0.45 -5.62 -23.40
N TYR A 153 0.87 -4.79 -22.46
CA TYR A 153 1.64 -3.59 -22.71
C TYR A 153 3.11 -3.98 -22.78
N THR A 154 3.78 -3.52 -23.82
CA THR A 154 5.20 -3.75 -24.05
C THR A 154 5.92 -2.43 -24.23
N SER A 155 7.22 -2.44 -23.93
CA SER A 155 8.12 -1.38 -24.39
C SER A 155 9.36 -2.00 -25.03
N GLY A 156 9.97 -1.27 -25.97
CA GLY A 156 11.32 -1.63 -26.41
C GLY A 156 12.22 -1.69 -25.18
N THR A 157 13.05 -2.73 -25.06
CA THR A 157 13.95 -2.86 -23.91
C THR A 157 14.96 -1.71 -23.96
N PRO A 158 14.88 -0.71 -23.06
CA PRO A 158 15.83 0.40 -23.08
C PRO A 158 17.22 -0.11 -22.74
N GLU A 159 18.27 0.51 -23.30
CA GLU A 159 19.64 0.28 -22.82
C GLU A 159 19.72 0.64 -21.32
N GLY A 160 20.38 -0.21 -20.53
CA GLY A 160 20.57 0.02 -19.09
C GLY A 160 19.36 -0.36 -18.21
N ALA A 161 18.55 -1.34 -18.61
CA ALA A 161 17.64 -2.02 -17.69
C ALA A 161 18.43 -2.75 -16.60
N SER A 162 18.10 -2.50 -15.34
CA SER A 162 18.80 -3.05 -14.19
C SER A 162 18.30 -4.45 -13.87
N LYS A 163 19.20 -5.35 -13.46
CA LYS A 163 18.79 -6.65 -12.92
C LYS A 163 18.07 -6.41 -11.60
N CYS A 164 16.80 -6.82 -11.51
CA CYS A 164 16.03 -6.82 -10.28
C CYS A 164 16.04 -8.23 -9.70
N ARG A 165 16.45 -8.36 -8.44
CA ARG A 165 16.38 -9.59 -7.62
C ARG A 165 15.73 -9.23 -6.30
N ILE A 166 14.77 -10.03 -5.87
CA ILE A 166 13.79 -9.67 -4.84
C ILE A 166 13.79 -10.70 -3.72
N CYS A 167 14.12 -10.25 -2.51
CA CYS A 167 13.85 -11.05 -1.31
C CYS A 167 12.46 -10.73 -0.76
N TYR A 168 11.75 -11.74 -0.27
CA TYR A 168 10.44 -11.57 0.33
C TYR A 168 10.56 -11.56 1.85
N ILE A 169 10.01 -10.55 2.50
CA ILE A 169 10.00 -10.40 3.96
C ILE A 169 8.53 -10.44 4.40
N VAL A 170 8.11 -11.56 4.95
CA VAL A 170 6.73 -11.77 5.41
C VAL A 170 6.72 -11.68 6.93
N SER A 171 5.96 -10.74 7.48
CA SER A 171 5.76 -10.69 8.93
C SER A 171 4.73 -11.73 9.37
N TYR A 172 4.97 -12.32 10.55
CA TYR A 172 4.01 -13.18 11.22
C TYR A 172 3.81 -12.68 12.65
N ASN A 173 2.56 -12.37 12.97
CA ASN A 173 2.14 -12.08 14.34
C ASN A 173 1.29 -13.24 14.87
N ARG A 174 0.15 -13.57 14.25
CA ARG A 174 -0.79 -14.56 14.84
C ARG A 174 -1.60 -15.36 13.83
N ASP A 175 -1.56 -15.01 12.55
CA ASP A 175 -2.38 -15.66 11.54
C ASP A 175 -1.56 -16.52 10.59
N ALA A 176 -1.43 -17.79 10.95
CA ALA A 176 -0.65 -18.74 10.16
C ALA A 176 -1.24 -18.93 8.75
N ASN A 177 -2.55 -18.74 8.58
CA ASN A 177 -3.19 -18.89 7.28
C ASN A 177 -2.84 -17.73 6.35
N THR A 178 -2.84 -16.49 6.83
CA THR A 178 -2.44 -15.34 6.01
C THR A 178 -0.98 -15.44 5.60
N THR A 179 -0.08 -15.77 6.53
CA THR A 179 1.33 -15.99 6.21
C THR A 179 1.51 -17.13 5.20
N ARG A 180 0.82 -18.27 5.38
CA ARG A 180 0.85 -19.38 4.40
C ARG A 180 0.35 -18.93 3.03
N SER A 181 -0.78 -18.22 2.96
CA SER A 181 -1.35 -17.73 1.71
C SER A 181 -0.40 -16.77 1.00
N ASN A 182 0.26 -15.86 1.72
CA ASN A 182 1.24 -14.94 1.13
C ASN A 182 2.46 -15.69 0.59
N ILE A 183 3.01 -16.63 1.34
CA ILE A 183 4.12 -17.47 0.90
C ILE A 183 3.71 -18.24 -0.38
N ASN A 184 2.52 -18.82 -0.40
CA ASN A 184 2.02 -19.55 -1.57
C ASN A 184 1.81 -18.62 -2.78
N ALA A 185 1.28 -17.42 -2.60
CA ALA A 185 1.13 -16.44 -3.67
C ALA A 185 2.48 -16.04 -4.29
N ILE A 186 3.51 -15.89 -3.45
CA ILE A 186 4.88 -15.61 -3.88
C ILE A 186 5.46 -16.80 -4.65
N ILE A 187 5.41 -18.01 -4.08
CA ILE A 187 6.03 -19.20 -4.69
C ILE A 187 5.36 -19.59 -6.00
N ASN A 188 4.03 -19.43 -6.09
CA ASN A 188 3.28 -19.74 -7.31
C ASN A 188 3.44 -18.67 -8.39
N ASN A 189 4.10 -17.54 -8.11
CA ASN A 189 4.35 -16.54 -9.13
C ASN A 189 5.37 -17.08 -10.16
N PRO A 190 5.11 -17.03 -11.48
CA PRO A 190 6.01 -17.56 -12.49
C PRO A 190 7.39 -16.87 -12.61
N LEU A 191 7.54 -15.67 -12.04
CA LEU A 191 8.80 -14.94 -11.94
C LEU A 191 9.55 -15.21 -10.63
N TYR A 192 8.95 -15.96 -9.69
CA TYR A 192 9.68 -16.46 -8.55
C TYR A 192 10.70 -17.49 -9.05
N ASP A 193 11.97 -17.18 -8.87
CA ASP A 193 13.12 -17.95 -9.34
C ASP A 193 13.70 -18.88 -8.25
N GLY A 194 12.91 -19.18 -7.21
CA GLY A 194 13.33 -20.01 -6.08
C GLY A 194 14.12 -19.25 -5.01
N GLU A 195 14.07 -17.92 -5.03
CA GLU A 195 14.79 -16.99 -4.14
C GLU A 195 14.38 -17.04 -2.65
N HIS A 196 15.07 -16.27 -1.81
CA HIS A 196 14.90 -16.24 -0.35
C HIS A 196 13.56 -15.64 0.11
N ILE A 197 12.81 -16.42 0.89
CA ILE A 197 11.65 -15.95 1.66
C ILE A 197 12.06 -15.92 3.13
N VAL A 198 12.11 -14.71 3.70
CA VAL A 198 12.37 -14.48 5.11
C VAL A 198 11.05 -14.27 5.82
N VAL A 199 10.79 -15.06 6.85
CA VAL A 199 9.59 -14.96 7.69
C VAL A 199 9.99 -14.44 9.05
N CYS A 200 9.51 -13.25 9.40
CA CYS A 200 9.74 -12.65 10.70
C CYS A 200 8.68 -13.16 11.67
N ASP A 201 9.04 -14.08 12.55
CA ASP A 201 8.13 -14.64 13.54
C ASP A 201 8.19 -13.83 14.84
N MET A 202 7.24 -12.91 14.99
CA MET A 202 7.15 -12.00 16.14
C MET A 202 6.61 -12.67 17.40
N THR A 203 6.09 -13.90 17.32
CA THR A 203 5.61 -14.65 18.49
C THR A 203 6.56 -15.76 18.91
N GLY A 204 7.40 -16.24 18.00
CA GLY A 204 8.18 -17.46 18.19
C GLY A 204 7.31 -18.72 18.19
N GLU A 205 6.04 -18.61 17.80
CA GLU A 205 5.03 -19.69 17.85
C GLU A 205 4.69 -20.25 16.46
N LEU A 206 5.32 -19.76 15.39
CA LEU A 206 5.03 -20.22 14.05
C LEU A 206 5.47 -21.69 13.88
N SER A 207 4.49 -22.58 13.68
CA SER A 207 4.74 -24.00 13.41
C SER A 207 5.44 -24.19 12.07
N SER A 208 6.36 -25.15 12.02
CA SER A 208 6.99 -25.60 10.77
C SER A 208 5.98 -26.07 9.73
N ASP A 209 4.79 -26.51 10.14
CA ASP A 209 3.70 -26.96 9.25
C ASP A 209 3.18 -25.85 8.32
N VAL A 210 3.50 -24.59 8.59
CA VAL A 210 3.22 -23.49 7.66
C VAL A 210 4.05 -23.59 6.39
N PHE A 211 5.19 -24.29 6.45
CA PHE A 211 6.19 -24.41 5.39
C PHE A 211 6.21 -25.76 4.67
N ILE A 212 5.52 -26.78 5.19
CA ILE A 212 5.68 -28.19 4.76
C ILE A 212 5.23 -28.45 3.32
N ASP A 213 4.20 -27.76 2.83
CA ASP A 213 3.68 -27.99 1.46
C ASP A 213 4.60 -27.46 0.34
N ASN A 214 5.62 -26.66 0.67
CA ASN A 214 6.43 -25.92 -0.32
C ASN A 214 7.91 -26.36 -0.36
N SER A 215 8.25 -27.44 0.36
CA SER A 215 9.64 -27.87 0.65
C SER A 215 10.42 -28.43 -0.54
N HIS A 216 9.79 -28.58 -1.73
CA HIS A 216 10.47 -29.08 -2.92
C HIS A 216 10.98 -28.00 -3.88
N GLU A 217 10.52 -26.73 -3.78
CA GLU A 217 10.89 -25.66 -4.72
C GLU A 217 11.45 -24.38 -4.05
N CYS A 218 11.14 -24.12 -2.78
CA CYS A 218 11.66 -22.94 -2.07
C CYS A 218 13.00 -23.25 -1.39
N SER A 219 14.08 -22.62 -1.86
CA SER A 219 15.43 -23.02 -1.45
C SER A 219 15.78 -22.65 0.00
N LYS A 220 15.21 -21.58 0.59
CA LYS A 220 15.39 -21.21 2.01
C LYS A 220 14.23 -20.37 2.56
N ILE A 221 13.37 -20.97 3.39
CA ILE A 221 12.50 -20.22 4.30
C ILE A 221 13.26 -20.01 5.61
N ILE A 222 13.51 -18.76 5.98
CA ILE A 222 14.22 -18.43 7.22
C ILE A 222 13.23 -17.83 8.21
N GLN A 223 13.02 -18.54 9.31
CA GLN A 223 12.26 -18.04 10.45
C GLN A 223 13.21 -17.30 11.38
N ILE A 224 12.97 -16.00 11.56
CA ILE A 224 13.70 -15.20 12.54
C ILE A 224 12.75 -14.96 13.70
N PRO A 225 12.99 -15.57 14.88
CA PRO A 225 12.27 -15.20 16.09
C PRO A 225 12.75 -13.80 16.51
N THR A 226 11.82 -12.87 16.61
CA THR A 226 12.12 -11.46 16.89
C THR A 226 11.47 -11.00 18.19
N SER A 227 11.84 -9.83 18.69
CA SER A 227 11.11 -9.19 19.78
C SER A 227 9.64 -8.94 19.33
N LYS A 228 8.74 -8.67 20.28
CA LYS A 228 7.33 -8.34 19.95
C LYS A 228 7.17 -7.02 19.17
N ASN A 229 8.26 -6.35 18.81
CA ASN A 229 8.29 -5.12 18.05
C ASN A 229 8.46 -5.42 16.54
N PRO A 230 7.52 -4.99 15.67
CA PRO A 230 7.65 -5.16 14.23
C PRO A 230 8.91 -4.51 13.64
N GLY A 231 9.41 -3.41 14.22
CA GLY A 231 10.58 -2.68 13.72
C GLY A 231 11.85 -3.49 13.79
N ASP A 232 12.12 -4.04 14.97
CA ASP A 232 13.24 -4.94 15.22
C ASP A 232 13.14 -6.21 14.36
N SER A 233 11.91 -6.62 14.07
CA SER A 233 11.64 -7.79 13.24
C SER A 233 12.07 -7.59 11.80
N TYR A 234 11.68 -6.46 11.21
CA TYR A 234 12.15 -6.09 9.87
C TYR A 234 13.66 -5.86 9.87
N ASN A 235 14.22 -5.17 10.87
CA ASN A 235 15.67 -4.97 11.03
C ASN A 235 16.45 -6.28 11.06
N ALA A 236 15.96 -7.28 11.78
CA ALA A 236 16.58 -8.60 11.84
C ALA A 236 16.54 -9.30 10.48
N ALA A 237 15.41 -9.24 9.77
CA ALA A 237 15.30 -9.80 8.42
C ALA A 237 16.26 -9.16 7.42
N ILE A 238 16.38 -7.83 7.43
CA ILE A 238 17.29 -7.13 6.52
C ILE A 238 18.75 -7.43 6.89
N SER A 239 19.06 -7.44 8.19
CA SER A 239 20.41 -7.78 8.67
C SER A 239 20.80 -9.17 8.20
N TYR A 240 19.88 -10.13 8.31
CA TYR A 240 20.03 -11.48 7.79
C TYR A 240 20.25 -11.49 6.27
N ILE A 241 19.41 -10.78 5.50
CA ILE A 241 19.54 -10.70 4.04
C ILE A 241 20.91 -10.13 3.65
N ASN A 242 21.33 -9.04 4.29
CA ASN A 242 22.62 -8.41 4.03
C ASN A 242 23.82 -9.30 4.39
N SER A 243 23.71 -10.13 5.44
CA SER A 243 24.82 -10.99 5.90
C SER A 243 24.92 -12.30 5.12
N GLU A 244 23.79 -12.96 4.84
CA GLU A 244 23.75 -14.33 4.31
C GLU A 244 23.60 -14.38 2.80
N ALA A 245 22.98 -13.36 2.18
CA ALA A 245 22.72 -13.34 0.75
C ALA A 245 23.69 -12.47 -0.07
N GLY A 246 24.54 -11.67 0.59
CA GLY A 246 25.47 -10.74 -0.09
C GLY A 246 24.78 -9.68 -0.94
N GLU A 247 25.56 -8.97 -1.79
CA GLU A 247 25.05 -7.97 -2.77
C GLU A 247 24.19 -8.60 -3.90
N GLU A 248 23.72 -9.84 -3.74
CA GLU A 248 22.92 -10.52 -4.73
C GLU A 248 21.56 -9.86 -4.87
N TYR A 249 20.92 -9.46 -3.77
CA TYR A 249 19.58 -8.86 -3.80
C TYR A 249 19.63 -7.34 -3.95
N THR A 250 18.72 -6.83 -4.78
CA THR A 250 18.61 -5.38 -5.01
C THR A 250 17.47 -4.75 -4.22
N HIS A 251 16.37 -5.47 -4.04
CA HIS A 251 15.14 -4.98 -3.43
C HIS A 251 14.56 -6.02 -2.48
N GLY A 252 13.82 -5.55 -1.47
CA GLY A 252 12.98 -6.38 -0.61
C GLY A 252 11.51 -6.02 -0.78
N ILE A 253 10.63 -7.03 -0.82
CA ILE A 253 9.19 -6.83 -0.68
C ILE A 253 8.80 -7.19 0.74
N VAL A 254 8.31 -6.22 1.48
CA VAL A 254 7.77 -6.38 2.83
C VAL A 254 6.26 -6.58 2.74
N VAL A 255 5.77 -7.68 3.29
CA VAL A 255 4.34 -8.01 3.38
C VAL A 255 3.97 -8.19 4.85
N ASP A 256 3.02 -7.38 5.31
CA ASP A 256 2.52 -7.44 6.68
C ASP A 256 1.54 -8.62 6.88
N SER A 257 1.52 -9.16 8.10
CA SER A 257 0.67 -10.25 8.57
C SER A 257 -0.83 -9.96 8.50
N THR A 258 -1.22 -8.71 8.28
CA THR A 258 -2.62 -8.26 8.15
C THR A 258 -3.08 -8.10 6.70
N VAL A 259 -2.21 -8.43 5.75
CA VAL A 259 -2.44 -8.21 4.32
C VAL A 259 -2.27 -9.51 3.55
N LEU A 260 -3.20 -9.77 2.63
CA LEU A 260 -3.11 -10.83 1.63
C LEU A 260 -2.62 -10.25 0.31
N VAL A 261 -1.53 -10.82 -0.20
CA VAL A 261 -1.07 -10.56 -1.56
C VAL A 261 -1.63 -11.59 -2.53
N ASP A 262 -1.65 -11.22 -3.81
CA ASP A 262 -2.02 -12.08 -4.93
C ASP A 262 -0.76 -12.39 -5.74
N GLU A 263 -0.71 -13.53 -6.44
CA GLU A 263 0.44 -13.87 -7.29
C GLU A 263 0.76 -12.77 -8.31
N ILE A 264 -0.23 -11.96 -8.70
CA ILE A 264 -0.12 -10.99 -9.78
C ILE A 264 0.73 -9.75 -9.49
N ILE A 265 1.06 -9.52 -8.21
CA ILE A 265 1.66 -8.26 -7.76
C ILE A 265 3.11 -8.05 -8.25
N LEU A 266 3.80 -9.13 -8.66
CA LEU A 266 5.25 -9.11 -8.92
C LEU A 266 5.61 -8.74 -10.35
N ASP A 267 4.86 -9.24 -11.34
CA ASP A 267 5.19 -9.07 -12.76
C ASP A 267 5.34 -7.59 -13.15
N ARG A 268 4.38 -6.78 -12.70
CA ARG A 268 4.38 -5.34 -12.95
C ARG A 268 5.48 -4.63 -12.16
N LEU A 269 5.64 -5.00 -10.89
CA LEU A 269 6.62 -4.39 -9.99
C LEU A 269 8.06 -4.62 -10.48
N VAL A 270 8.42 -5.87 -10.80
CA VAL A 270 9.75 -6.23 -11.31
C VAL A 270 10.06 -5.48 -12.61
N SER A 271 9.09 -5.43 -13.52
CA SER A 271 9.23 -4.70 -14.79
C SER A 271 9.39 -3.20 -14.56
N PHE A 272 8.65 -2.63 -13.60
CA PHE A 272 8.73 -1.22 -13.26
C PHE A 272 10.08 -0.87 -12.64
N ILE A 273 10.54 -1.63 -11.64
CA ILE A 273 11.81 -1.42 -10.93
C ILE A 273 13.01 -1.55 -11.88
N SER A 274 13.04 -2.62 -12.69
CA SER A 274 14.14 -2.85 -13.65
C SER A 274 14.28 -1.74 -14.69
N LEU A 275 13.23 -0.94 -14.87
CA LEU A 275 13.19 0.17 -15.83
C LEU A 275 13.25 1.54 -15.18
N LEU A 276 13.37 1.66 -13.86
CA LEU A 276 13.55 2.95 -13.19
C LEU A 276 14.71 3.72 -13.83
N ASP A 277 14.53 5.04 -13.99
CA ASP A 277 15.64 5.89 -14.42
C ASP A 277 16.67 6.11 -13.32
N ASP A 278 17.85 6.57 -13.72
CA ASP A 278 19.01 6.61 -12.83
C ASP A 278 18.81 7.57 -11.63
N VAL A 279 17.92 8.56 -11.76
CA VAL A 279 17.56 9.50 -10.68
C VAL A 279 16.63 8.85 -9.65
N ARG A 280 15.88 7.82 -10.05
CA ARG A 280 14.87 7.16 -9.23
C ARG A 280 15.18 5.69 -8.97
N SER A 281 16.42 5.26 -9.18
CA SER A 281 16.84 3.87 -8.92
C SER A 281 16.60 3.43 -7.47
N ASP A 282 16.44 4.39 -6.57
CA ASP A 282 16.35 4.20 -5.12
C ASP A 282 14.92 4.45 -4.60
N MET A 283 13.98 4.59 -5.53
CA MET A 283 12.59 4.89 -5.21
C MET A 283 11.92 3.70 -4.51
N ILE A 284 11.19 4.01 -3.44
CA ILE A 284 10.36 3.07 -2.70
C ILE A 284 8.99 3.00 -3.36
N ILE A 285 8.48 1.78 -3.53
CA ILE A 285 7.18 1.52 -4.16
C ILE A 285 6.19 1.02 -3.12
N GLN A 286 5.23 1.85 -2.75
CA GLN A 286 4.11 1.49 -1.89
C GLN A 286 3.04 0.75 -2.72
N GLY A 287 2.59 -0.40 -2.21
CA GLY A 287 1.40 -1.06 -2.72
C GLY A 287 0.13 -0.42 -2.19
N ASP A 288 -0.91 -0.36 -3.03
CA ASP A 288 -2.22 0.09 -2.57
C ASP A 288 -2.82 -0.91 -1.58
N LEU A 289 -3.39 -0.45 -0.48
CA LEU A 289 -4.09 -1.29 0.48
C LEU A 289 -5.59 -1.24 0.19
N ILE A 290 -6.16 -2.40 -0.11
CA ILE A 290 -7.55 -2.53 -0.57
C ILE A 290 -8.38 -3.27 0.49
N LYS A 291 -9.57 -2.75 0.78
CA LYS A 291 -10.57 -3.40 1.65
C LYS A 291 -11.37 -4.43 0.87
N ASP A 292 -12.00 -5.38 1.55
CA ASP A 292 -12.84 -6.42 0.91
C ASP A 292 -13.97 -5.86 0.02
N ASN A 293 -14.39 -4.62 0.25
CA ASN A 293 -15.42 -3.93 -0.52
C ASN A 293 -14.86 -3.07 -1.67
N TYR A 294 -13.66 -3.36 -2.17
CA TYR A 294 -13.01 -2.68 -3.30
C TYR A 294 -12.59 -1.23 -3.04
N LEU A 295 -12.77 -0.74 -1.81
CA LEU A 295 -12.36 0.59 -1.42
C LEU A 295 -10.89 0.63 -1.06
N LEU A 296 -10.19 1.67 -1.47
CA LEU A 296 -8.86 1.98 -0.97
C LEU A 296 -8.92 2.27 0.54
N ASP A 297 -8.07 1.61 1.31
CA ASP A 297 -7.72 2.00 2.68
C ASP A 297 -6.61 3.05 2.64
N SER A 298 -5.56 2.81 1.86
CA SER A 298 -4.49 3.77 1.62
C SER A 298 -3.76 3.52 0.30
N SER A 299 -3.23 4.58 -0.28
CA SER A 299 -2.38 4.59 -1.48
C SER A 299 -1.08 5.37 -1.20
N GLY A 300 -0.63 5.29 0.06
CA GLY A 300 0.35 6.22 0.65
C GLY A 300 -0.32 7.35 1.45
N TYR A 301 0.54 8.17 2.06
CA TYR A 301 0.14 9.22 2.97
C TYR A 301 0.92 10.50 2.68
N ILE A 302 0.26 11.65 2.88
CA ILE A 302 0.84 12.97 2.62
C ILE A 302 0.63 13.90 3.81
N ILE A 303 1.45 14.93 3.95
CA ILE A 303 1.16 16.08 4.81
C ILE A 303 0.33 17.08 4.01
N LYS A 304 -0.88 17.34 4.48
CA LYS A 304 -1.77 18.38 3.96
C LYS A 304 -2.31 19.24 5.09
N ASP A 305 -2.17 20.55 4.97
CA ASP A 305 -2.62 21.53 5.98
C ASP A 305 -2.07 21.18 7.39
N ASN A 306 -0.78 20.82 7.45
CA ASN A 306 -0.06 20.36 8.64
C ASN A 306 -0.63 19.08 9.29
N LYS A 307 -1.23 18.17 8.49
CA LYS A 307 -1.85 16.93 8.96
C LYS A 307 -1.59 15.76 8.01
N PRO A 308 -1.43 14.52 8.47
CA PRO A 308 -1.29 13.38 7.60
C PRO A 308 -2.67 13.10 7.04
N ASP A 309 -2.77 13.15 5.72
CA ASP A 309 -3.94 12.71 5.00
C ASP A 309 -3.61 11.37 4.35
N VAL A 310 -4.60 10.48 4.38
CA VAL A 310 -4.49 9.19 3.72
C VAL A 310 -4.86 9.41 2.26
N ARG A 311 -3.93 9.20 1.32
CA ARG A 311 -4.21 9.44 -0.09
C ARG A 311 -5.32 8.50 -0.55
N TYR A 312 -6.30 9.10 -1.23
CA TYR A 312 -7.41 8.42 -1.91
C TYR A 312 -8.23 7.45 -1.02
N ASN A 313 -8.25 7.66 0.29
CA ASN A 313 -9.03 6.81 1.20
C ASN A 313 -10.51 6.77 0.81
N ASN A 314 -11.06 5.56 0.74
CA ASN A 314 -12.43 5.22 0.30
C ASN A 314 -12.75 5.51 -1.17
N PHE A 315 -11.74 5.71 -2.02
CA PHE A 315 -11.94 5.60 -3.46
C PHE A 315 -12.38 4.19 -3.81
N ASP A 316 -13.40 4.08 -4.66
CA ASP A 316 -13.87 2.79 -5.15
C ASP A 316 -13.11 2.41 -6.41
N LEU A 317 -12.25 1.39 -6.33
CA LEU A 317 -11.41 0.98 -7.46
C LEU A 317 -12.19 0.37 -8.63
N ARG A 318 -13.50 0.15 -8.45
CA ARG A 318 -14.41 -0.23 -9.54
C ARG A 318 -14.82 0.98 -10.36
N GLU A 319 -14.75 2.19 -9.81
CA GLU A 319 -15.14 3.43 -10.49
C GLU A 319 -13.96 4.00 -11.29
N PRO A 320 -14.11 4.24 -12.61
CA PRO A 320 -13.04 4.80 -13.43
C PRO A 320 -12.50 6.12 -12.93
N SER A 321 -13.39 7.02 -12.48
CA SER A 321 -12.98 8.32 -11.94
C SER A 321 -11.96 8.16 -10.82
N ASP A 322 -12.21 7.21 -9.92
CA ASP A 322 -11.43 7.06 -8.70
C ASP A 322 -10.09 6.40 -9.00
N PHE A 323 -10.07 5.27 -9.71
CA PHE A 323 -8.81 4.59 -9.97
C PHE A 323 -7.90 5.39 -10.92
N ILE A 324 -8.46 6.12 -11.90
CA ILE A 324 -7.69 6.98 -12.81
C ILE A 324 -7.03 8.11 -12.03
N ILE A 325 -7.75 8.75 -11.11
CA ILE A 325 -7.18 9.78 -10.24
C ILE A 325 -6.10 9.20 -9.34
N SER A 326 -6.29 8.00 -8.78
CA SER A 326 -5.24 7.35 -7.98
C SER A 326 -4.01 6.90 -8.78
N SER A 327 -4.04 7.03 -10.11
CA SER A 327 -2.95 6.66 -11.02
C SER A 327 -2.03 7.83 -11.39
N THR A 328 -2.29 9.04 -10.88
CA THR A 328 -1.46 10.24 -11.14
C THR A 328 -0.06 10.12 -10.54
N CYS A 329 0.89 10.85 -11.11
CA CYS A 329 2.26 10.92 -10.58
C CYS A 329 2.31 11.93 -9.43
N GLU A 330 2.23 11.45 -8.20
CA GLU A 330 2.36 12.30 -7.03
C GLU A 330 3.29 11.66 -6.00
N GLU A 331 4.07 12.50 -5.32
CA GLU A 331 4.97 12.07 -4.25
C GLU A 331 4.17 11.73 -2.99
N ILE A 332 4.71 10.81 -2.21
CA ILE A 332 4.16 10.31 -0.96
C ILE A 332 5.13 10.71 0.14
N ASP A 333 4.64 11.37 1.20
CA ASP A 333 5.48 11.84 2.31
C ASP A 333 5.76 10.71 3.32
N PHE A 334 4.82 9.75 3.43
CA PHE A 334 4.97 8.59 4.29
C PHE A 334 4.35 7.33 3.71
N PHE A 335 4.91 6.20 4.11
CA PHE A 335 4.40 4.89 3.78
C PHE A 335 4.09 4.07 5.04
N LYS A 336 3.21 3.08 4.88
CA LYS A 336 2.85 2.11 5.91
C LYS A 336 3.35 0.74 5.48
N PHE A 337 3.89 -0.02 6.43
CA PHE A 337 4.15 -1.45 6.23
C PHE A 337 2.84 -2.19 6.01
N GLY A 338 2.65 -2.67 4.78
CA GLY A 338 1.47 -3.42 4.36
C GLY A 338 1.88 -4.30 3.19
N VAL A 339 2.04 -3.69 2.01
CA VAL A 339 2.81 -4.26 0.90
C VAL A 339 3.71 -3.16 0.39
N LEU A 340 5.02 -3.34 0.52
CA LEU A 340 6.01 -2.30 0.24
C LEU A 340 7.20 -2.94 -0.46
N CYS A 341 7.68 -2.33 -1.53
CA CYS A 341 8.95 -2.68 -2.12
C CYS A 341 9.96 -1.56 -1.90
N LEU A 342 11.16 -1.91 -1.43
CA LEU A 342 12.23 -0.96 -1.24
C LEU A 342 13.60 -1.51 -1.64
N PRO A 343 14.51 -0.64 -2.11
CA PRO A 343 15.89 -1.03 -2.35
C PRO A 343 16.57 -1.43 -1.04
N LEU A 344 17.31 -2.54 -1.04
CA LEU A 344 17.95 -3.06 0.17
C LEU A 344 19.00 -2.12 0.77
N LYS A 345 19.62 -1.28 -0.07
CA LYS A 345 20.53 -0.23 0.40
C LYS A 345 19.83 0.85 1.23
N CYS A 346 18.54 1.11 0.98
CA CYS A 346 17.78 2.11 1.73
C CYS A 346 17.44 1.63 3.15
N PHE A 347 17.32 0.32 3.37
CA PHE A 347 17.05 -0.24 4.71
C PHE A 347 18.12 0.07 5.76
N LYS A 348 19.40 0.17 5.36
CA LYS A 348 20.47 0.55 6.29
C LYS A 348 20.25 1.96 6.87
N ALA A 349 19.67 2.87 6.07
CA ALA A 349 19.32 4.22 6.51
C ALA A 349 18.10 4.23 7.45
N PHE A 350 17.15 3.31 7.28
CA PHE A 350 15.97 3.19 8.15
C PHE A 350 16.27 2.58 9.54
N ASN A 351 17.39 1.87 9.69
CA ASN A 351 17.77 1.11 10.91
C ASN A 351 17.86 1.99 12.18
N GLN A 352 18.06 3.30 12.07
CA GLN A 352 18.12 4.20 13.22
C GLN A 352 16.74 4.77 13.62
N ASP A 353 15.79 4.87 12.69
CA ASP A 353 14.45 5.46 12.93
C ASP A 353 13.42 4.43 13.41
N LEU A 354 13.66 3.14 13.12
CA LEU A 354 12.74 2.04 13.40
C LEU A 354 12.67 1.64 14.90
N ARG A 355 13.30 2.40 15.80
CA ARG A 355 13.28 2.13 17.26
C ARG A 355 11.93 2.41 17.91
N THR A 356 11.06 3.18 17.26
CA THR A 356 9.67 3.39 17.72
C THR A 356 8.76 2.33 17.11
N ASN A 357 7.92 1.66 17.92
CA ASN A 357 7.03 0.56 17.49
C ASN A 357 6.45 0.81 16.08
N VAL A 358 6.90 -0.01 15.14
CA VAL A 358 6.83 0.23 13.69
C VAL A 358 5.53 -0.34 13.17
N GLU A 359 4.46 0.44 13.24
CA GLU A 359 3.23 0.06 12.56
C GLU A 359 2.76 0.99 11.44
N LEU A 360 3.19 2.26 11.30
CA LEU A 360 2.42 3.08 10.34
C LEU A 360 3.04 4.24 9.56
N TYR A 361 4.16 4.85 9.91
CA TYR A 361 4.67 6.01 9.15
C TYR A 361 6.20 6.09 9.22
N CYS A 362 6.90 5.48 8.26
CA CYS A 362 8.28 5.87 8.02
C CYS A 362 8.25 7.20 7.26
N TYR A 363 8.58 8.28 7.95
CA TYR A 363 8.76 9.57 7.27
C TYR A 363 10.05 9.56 6.49
N LEU A 364 10.02 10.18 5.32
CA LEU A 364 11.19 10.37 4.49
C LEU A 364 11.99 11.56 5.04
N HIS A 365 12.88 11.32 6.00
CA HIS A 365 13.85 12.34 6.45
C HIS A 365 14.96 12.59 5.42
N ASN A 366 14.89 11.95 4.26
CA ASN A 366 15.93 12.03 3.24
C ASN A 366 15.31 12.51 1.94
N ASP A 367 15.63 13.73 1.54
CA ASP A 367 15.20 14.35 0.27
C ASP A 367 15.55 13.50 -0.97
N ASN A 368 16.49 12.57 -0.84
CA ASN A 368 16.88 11.65 -1.91
C ASN A 368 16.02 10.37 -1.96
N LEU A 369 15.30 10.03 -0.89
CA LEU A 369 14.39 8.88 -0.87
C LEU A 369 13.02 9.33 -1.35
N LYS A 370 12.64 8.88 -2.54
CA LYS A 370 11.32 9.13 -3.10
C LYS A 370 10.42 7.93 -2.86
N VAL A 371 9.16 8.17 -2.52
CA VAL A 371 8.13 7.13 -2.45
C VAL A 371 7.06 7.43 -3.48
N THR A 372 6.61 6.40 -4.19
CA THR A 372 5.41 6.46 -5.02
C THR A 372 4.60 5.19 -4.87
N ASN A 373 3.36 5.19 -5.36
CA ASN A 373 2.55 3.97 -5.48
C ASN A 373 2.53 3.47 -6.93
N LEU A 374 2.33 2.16 -7.12
CA LEU A 374 2.20 1.56 -8.45
C LEU A 374 0.83 0.89 -8.56
N ASN A 375 -0.06 1.41 -9.42
CA ASN A 375 -1.37 0.81 -9.63
C ASN A 375 -1.23 -0.63 -10.12
N GLY A 376 -1.98 -1.55 -9.52
CA GLY A 376 -1.88 -2.99 -9.75
C GLY A 376 -0.79 -3.69 -8.94
N PHE A 377 0.00 -2.96 -8.14
CA PHE A 377 0.75 -3.51 -7.00
C PHE A 377 -0.04 -3.19 -5.74
N PHE A 378 -0.65 -4.20 -5.12
CA PHE A 378 -1.60 -4.00 -4.03
C PHE A 378 -1.59 -5.16 -3.03
N GLY A 379 -2.17 -4.91 -1.86
CA GLY A 379 -2.48 -5.92 -0.87
C GLY A 379 -3.89 -5.77 -0.35
N ARG A 380 -4.56 -6.89 -0.08
CA ARG A 380 -5.92 -6.92 0.46
C ARG A 380 -5.86 -7.02 1.96
N LEU A 381 -6.48 -6.08 2.65
CA LEU A 381 -6.54 -6.11 4.10
C LEU A 381 -7.40 -7.28 4.55
N CYS A 382 -6.84 -8.15 5.39
CA CYS A 382 -7.63 -9.13 6.10
C CYS A 382 -8.49 -8.37 7.10
N ASN A 383 -9.80 -8.31 6.86
CA ASN A 383 -10.76 -7.92 7.90
C ASN A 383 -10.79 -8.99 8.98
N LYS A 384 -9.79 -8.95 9.87
CA LYS A 384 -9.93 -9.59 11.17
C LYS A 384 -10.45 -8.55 12.12
N GLU A 385 -11.51 -8.93 12.82
CA GLU A 385 -12.24 -8.24 13.89
C GLU A 385 -11.35 -7.78 15.08
N SER A 386 -10.02 -7.78 14.91
CA SER A 386 -9.01 -7.45 15.90
C SER A 386 -8.26 -6.16 15.59
N ARG A 387 -8.74 -5.27 14.70
CA ARG A 387 -8.27 -3.87 14.72
C ARG A 387 -8.72 -3.26 16.04
N ARG A 388 -7.86 -3.37 17.05
CA ARG A 388 -8.12 -2.78 18.35
C ARG A 388 -8.03 -1.28 18.15
N ILE A 389 -9.20 -0.62 18.07
CA ILE A 389 -9.35 0.82 17.82
C ILE A 389 -8.37 1.64 18.69
N ILE A 390 -8.07 1.18 19.90
CA ILE A 390 -7.09 1.81 20.78
C ILE A 390 -5.67 1.83 20.19
N TRP A 391 -5.17 0.74 19.60
CA TRP A 391 -3.83 0.69 19.00
C TRP A 391 -3.79 1.56 17.75
N ASP A 392 -4.75 1.37 16.84
CA ASP A 392 -4.83 2.12 15.59
C ASP A 392 -4.79 3.63 15.83
N TYR A 393 -5.53 4.12 16.83
CA TYR A 393 -5.54 5.53 17.17
C TYR A 393 -4.31 5.94 17.98
N TYR A 394 -3.83 5.14 18.94
CA TYR A 394 -2.66 5.51 19.73
C TYR A 394 -1.44 5.69 18.82
N TYR A 395 -1.09 4.67 18.04
CA TYR A 395 0.10 4.68 17.20
C TYR A 395 -0.03 5.72 16.08
N LYS A 396 -1.19 5.81 15.42
CA LYS A 396 -1.43 6.87 14.42
C LYS A 396 -1.12 8.27 14.93
N TYR A 397 -1.60 8.60 16.14
CA TYR A 397 -1.47 9.96 16.67
C TYR A 397 -0.09 10.21 17.28
N ARG A 398 0.50 9.22 17.94
CA ARG A 398 1.86 9.31 18.47
C ARG A 398 2.85 9.58 17.33
N ASP A 399 2.79 8.76 16.29
CA ASP A 399 3.68 8.84 15.13
C ASP A 399 3.45 10.13 14.35
N TYR A 400 2.20 10.59 14.28
CA TYR A 400 1.88 11.90 13.73
C TYR A 400 2.60 13.03 14.47
N TYR A 401 2.57 13.05 15.79
CA TYR A 401 3.22 14.12 16.55
C TYR A 401 4.74 14.13 16.34
N ILE A 402 5.37 12.95 16.31
CA ILE A 402 6.80 12.79 16.02
C ILE A 402 7.12 13.30 14.62
N ALA A 403 6.35 12.85 13.62
CA ALA A 403 6.52 13.25 12.21
C ALA A 403 6.49 14.76 11.99
N ILE A 404 5.65 15.48 12.73
CA ILE A 404 5.60 16.94 12.62
C ILE A 404 6.88 17.57 13.14
N VAL A 405 7.39 17.12 14.29
CA VAL A 405 8.65 17.69 14.81
C VAL A 405 9.80 17.46 13.85
N ASP A 406 9.79 16.31 13.20
CA ASP A 406 10.85 15.98 12.26
C ASP A 406 10.68 16.64 10.89
N SER A 407 9.50 17.17 10.56
CA SER A 407 9.28 17.94 9.34
C SER A 407 9.80 19.38 9.45
N GLU A 408 9.79 20.14 8.35
CA GLU A 408 10.00 21.61 8.41
C GLU A 408 8.79 22.36 9.03
N PHE A 409 7.73 21.64 9.41
CA PHE A 409 6.51 22.23 9.97
C PHE A 409 6.65 22.44 11.48
N GLU A 410 6.74 23.70 11.91
CA GLU A 410 6.61 24.05 13.32
C GLU A 410 5.13 24.13 13.70
N LEU A 411 4.64 23.16 14.48
CA LEU A 411 3.40 23.33 15.22
C LEU A 411 3.68 24.16 16.46
N ASP A 412 3.04 25.32 16.58
CA ASP A 412 3.08 26.04 17.84
C ASP A 412 2.22 25.34 18.91
N LYS A 413 2.46 25.69 20.17
CA LYS A 413 1.74 25.15 21.33
C LYS A 413 0.21 25.25 21.21
N THR A 414 -0.28 26.35 20.66
CA THR A 414 -1.71 26.62 20.49
C THR A 414 -2.28 25.71 19.40
N GLU A 415 -1.57 25.57 18.28
CA GLU A 415 -1.95 24.70 17.17
C GLU A 415 -1.95 23.23 17.59
N TYR A 416 -0.93 22.76 18.30
CA TYR A 416 -0.88 21.40 18.86
C TYR A 416 -2.08 21.13 19.77
N ARG A 417 -2.36 22.06 20.70
CA ARG A 417 -3.50 21.94 21.61
C ARG A 417 -4.83 21.89 20.87
N LEU A 418 -5.05 22.80 19.92
CA LEU A 418 -6.28 22.85 19.12
C LEU A 418 -6.44 21.60 18.26
N PHE A 419 -5.34 21.05 17.74
CA PHE A 419 -5.35 19.80 17.00
C PHE A 419 -5.83 18.64 17.87
N VAL A 420 -5.17 18.41 19.02
CA VAL A 420 -5.56 17.33 19.96
C VAL A 420 -7.02 17.50 20.38
N GLU A 421 -7.43 18.74 20.70
CA GLU A 421 -8.80 19.05 21.10
C GLU A 421 -9.82 18.67 20.02
N LYS A 422 -9.54 19.03 18.76
CA LYS A 422 -10.41 18.78 17.62
C LYS A 422 -10.60 17.27 17.42
N GLU A 423 -9.53 16.49 17.48
CA GLU A 423 -9.58 15.05 17.21
C GLU A 423 -10.26 14.28 18.35
N VAL A 424 -9.94 14.62 19.61
CA VAL A 424 -10.65 14.09 20.78
C VAL A 424 -12.15 14.41 20.72
N LYS A 425 -12.52 15.67 20.42
CA LYS A 425 -13.94 16.06 20.27
C LYS A 425 -14.62 15.32 19.12
N THR A 426 -13.92 15.12 18.00
CA THR A 426 -14.46 14.42 16.82
C THR A 426 -14.78 12.97 17.14
N GLN A 427 -13.84 12.24 17.75
CA GLN A 427 -14.06 10.84 18.12
C GLN A 427 -15.15 10.69 19.18
N ARG A 428 -15.20 11.61 20.16
CA ARG A 428 -16.30 11.65 21.14
C ARG A 428 -17.67 11.85 20.49
N LYS A 429 -17.78 12.73 19.49
CA LYS A 429 -19.03 12.96 18.74
C LYS A 429 -19.46 11.73 17.94
N LYS A 430 -18.49 10.95 17.44
CA LYS A 430 -18.74 9.67 16.76
C LYS A 430 -19.09 8.52 17.71
N GLY A 431 -18.95 8.71 19.03
CA GLY A 431 -19.18 7.67 20.04
C GLY A 431 -17.95 6.80 20.32
N ASN A 432 -16.82 7.05 19.64
CA ASN A 432 -15.57 6.31 19.78
C ASN A 432 -14.78 6.81 21.00
N ILE A 433 -15.28 6.50 22.20
CA ILE A 433 -14.65 6.96 23.45
C ILE A 433 -13.26 6.35 23.63
N GLU A 434 -13.07 5.08 23.27
CA GLU A 434 -11.79 4.39 23.35
C GLU A 434 -10.72 5.04 22.45
N ALA A 435 -11.09 5.45 21.23
CA ALA A 435 -10.21 6.19 20.32
C ALA A 435 -9.81 7.55 20.91
N ALA A 436 -10.74 8.22 21.60
CA ALA A 436 -10.46 9.49 22.25
C ALA A 436 -9.46 9.35 23.42
N PHE A 437 -9.53 8.25 24.18
CA PHE A 437 -8.52 7.93 25.18
C PHE A 437 -7.16 7.65 24.54
N ALA A 438 -7.12 6.84 23.48
CA ALA A 438 -5.90 6.53 22.76
C ALA A 438 -5.17 7.78 22.22
N ILE A 439 -5.92 8.75 21.68
CA ILE A 439 -5.37 10.04 21.23
C ILE A 439 -4.73 10.82 22.39
N ILE A 440 -5.37 10.84 23.57
CA ILE A 440 -4.85 11.56 24.75
C ILE A 440 -3.57 10.89 25.26
N GLU A 441 -3.53 9.56 25.32
CA GLU A 441 -2.33 8.82 25.74
C GLU A 441 -1.18 9.06 24.76
N ALA A 442 -1.44 8.99 23.45
CA ALA A 442 -0.45 9.29 22.43
C ALA A 442 0.13 10.71 22.56
N ALA A 443 -0.74 11.70 22.77
CA ALA A 443 -0.33 13.09 22.99
C ALA A 443 0.47 13.26 24.29
N ASN A 444 0.14 12.48 25.32
CA ASN A 444 0.82 12.55 26.61
C ASN A 444 2.22 11.92 26.55
N ASP A 445 2.36 10.79 25.85
CA ASP A 445 3.63 10.11 25.62
C ASP A 445 4.56 10.96 24.74
N PHE A 446 4.05 11.58 23.67
CA PHE A 446 4.82 12.57 22.90
C PHE A 446 5.38 13.70 23.78
N LEU A 447 4.57 14.19 24.74
CA LEU A 447 4.99 15.22 25.70
C LEU A 447 5.92 14.71 26.81
N ASN A 448 6.28 13.42 26.84
CA ASN A 448 7.36 12.93 27.71
C ASN A 448 8.74 13.15 27.06
N GLY A 449 8.78 13.48 25.76
CA GLY A 449 10.02 13.65 24.99
C GLY A 449 10.51 12.33 24.36
N PRO A 450 11.54 12.42 23.49
CA PRO A 450 12.07 11.27 22.76
C PRO A 450 12.60 10.17 23.69
N GLU A 451 13.18 10.54 24.84
CA GLU A 451 13.74 9.56 25.78
C GLU A 451 12.68 8.64 26.38
N GLY A 452 11.42 9.09 26.41
CA GLY A 452 10.28 8.30 26.85
C GLY A 452 9.70 7.38 25.77
N LEU A 453 10.34 7.25 24.61
CA LEU A 453 9.91 6.40 23.50
C LEU A 453 11.06 5.52 22.93
N ASP A 454 12.29 5.74 23.37
CA ASP A 454 13.52 5.17 22.79
C ASP A 454 13.91 3.77 23.32
N ASP A 455 13.22 3.21 24.32
CA ASP A 455 13.57 1.93 24.96
C ASP A 455 12.52 0.83 24.73
N GLU A 456 12.98 -0.40 24.47
CA GLU A 456 12.17 -1.62 24.31
C GLU A 456 11.28 -1.85 25.55
N TYR A 457 11.80 -1.53 26.74
CA TYR A 457 11.06 -1.59 27.99
C TYR A 457 9.85 -0.62 28.02
N CYS A 458 9.97 0.53 27.35
CA CYS A 458 8.88 1.50 27.27
C CYS A 458 7.74 1.02 26.37
N LEU A 459 8.05 0.29 25.29
CA LEU A 459 7.06 -0.25 24.37
C LEU A 459 6.22 -1.37 24.99
N GLU A 460 6.81 -2.19 25.85
CA GLU A 460 6.06 -3.18 26.64
C GLU A 460 5.10 -2.49 27.61
N GLU A 461 5.55 -1.48 28.35
CA GLU A 461 4.68 -0.70 29.25
C GLU A 461 3.54 -0.02 28.48
N ILE A 462 3.82 0.60 27.33
CA ILE A 462 2.79 1.17 26.45
C ILE A 462 1.78 0.09 26.07
N ASN A 463 2.23 -1.07 25.59
CA ASN A 463 1.35 -2.14 25.18
C ASN A 463 0.51 -2.68 26.33
N GLU A 464 1.06 -2.83 27.54
CA GLU A 464 0.30 -3.21 28.73
C GLU A 464 -0.79 -2.19 29.06
N ARG A 465 -0.48 -0.88 28.98
CA ARG A 465 -1.47 0.20 29.16
C ARG A 465 -2.59 0.11 28.11
N LEU A 466 -2.25 -0.12 26.85
CA LEU A 466 -3.24 -0.27 25.77
C LEU A 466 -4.10 -1.53 25.94
N ILE A 467 -3.52 -2.65 26.41
CA ILE A 467 -4.26 -3.88 26.79
C ILE A 467 -5.26 -3.59 27.90
N TYR A 468 -4.82 -2.92 28.97
CA TYR A 468 -5.69 -2.54 30.05
C TYR A 468 -6.85 -1.64 29.58
N LEU A 469 -6.53 -0.61 28.79
CA LEU A 469 -7.53 0.28 28.20
C LEU A 469 -8.52 -0.47 27.32
N SER A 470 -8.06 -1.41 26.50
CA SER A 470 -8.96 -2.17 25.61
C SER A 470 -9.81 -3.18 26.36
N GLY A 471 -9.27 -3.86 27.37
CA GLY A 471 -10.04 -4.74 28.25
C GLY A 471 -11.19 -3.99 28.94
N ARG A 472 -10.97 -2.75 29.37
CA ARG A 472 -11.98 -1.89 29.97
C ARG A 472 -13.19 -1.63 29.06
N PHE A 473 -12.99 -1.53 27.74
CA PHE A 473 -14.08 -1.24 26.78
C PHE A 473 -14.74 -2.50 26.21
N ASN A 474 -14.06 -3.65 26.23
CA ASN A 474 -14.59 -4.93 25.70
C ASN A 474 -15.53 -5.69 26.64
N ASP A 475 -15.62 -5.35 27.92
CA ASP A 475 -16.54 -6.02 28.85
C ASP A 475 -18.02 -5.64 28.59
N SER A 476 -18.72 -6.53 27.88
CA SER A 476 -20.12 -6.39 27.44
C SER A 476 -21.15 -6.24 28.57
N VAL A 477 -20.80 -6.64 29.80
CA VAL A 477 -21.66 -6.52 31.00
C VAL A 477 -21.59 -5.12 31.63
N THR A 478 -20.49 -4.37 31.40
CA THR A 478 -20.26 -3.01 31.94
C THR A 478 -20.29 -1.90 30.88
N GLY A 479 -20.14 -2.22 29.59
CA GLY A 479 -20.00 -1.24 28.49
C GLY A 479 -21.16 -0.24 28.34
N ARG A 480 -22.40 -0.61 28.73
CA ARG A 480 -23.54 0.35 28.75
C ARG A 480 -23.67 1.12 30.07
N LYS A 481 -23.09 0.65 31.18
CA LYS A 481 -23.29 1.24 32.52
C LYS A 481 -22.27 2.33 32.88
N ASN A 482 -21.17 2.50 32.15
CA ASN A 482 -20.10 3.45 32.53
C ASN A 482 -19.83 4.61 31.56
N VAL A 483 -20.63 4.81 30.50
CA VAL A 483 -20.40 5.89 29.51
C VAL A 483 -20.26 7.29 30.14
N ILE A 484 -21.04 7.59 31.20
CA ILE A 484 -20.93 8.87 31.93
C ILE A 484 -19.60 8.95 32.68
N ARG A 485 -19.19 7.88 33.36
CA ARG A 485 -17.92 7.80 34.08
C ARG A 485 -16.75 7.95 33.12
N ASP A 486 -16.77 7.25 32.00
CA ASP A 486 -15.72 7.30 30.98
C ASP A 486 -15.61 8.71 30.38
N ARG A 487 -16.74 9.39 30.13
CA ARG A 487 -16.74 10.79 29.67
C ARG A 487 -16.17 11.77 30.71
N ILE A 488 -16.45 11.55 32.00
CA ILE A 488 -15.90 12.37 33.09
C ILE A 488 -14.39 12.15 33.19
N GLU A 489 -13.95 10.91 33.13
CA GLU A 489 -12.53 10.56 33.21
C GLU A 489 -11.76 11.06 31.98
N LEU A 490 -12.31 10.89 30.78
CA LEU A 490 -11.74 11.43 29.56
C LEU A 490 -11.56 12.96 29.66
N ARG A 491 -12.54 13.66 30.23
CA ARG A 491 -12.43 15.10 30.48
C ARG A 491 -11.29 15.42 31.46
N LYS A 492 -11.19 14.68 32.57
CA LYS A 492 -10.11 14.85 33.55
C LYS A 492 -8.73 14.61 32.93
N ASN A 493 -8.58 13.57 32.11
CA ASN A 493 -7.32 13.26 31.43
C ASN A 493 -6.97 14.34 30.41
N TYR A 494 -7.96 14.83 29.67
CA TYR A 494 -7.77 15.96 28.75
C TYR A 494 -7.39 17.27 29.47
N ASP A 495 -8.02 17.56 30.61
CA ASP A 495 -7.70 18.76 31.41
C ASP A 495 -6.26 18.67 31.96
N LYS A 496 -5.82 17.48 32.41
CA LYS A 496 -4.42 17.23 32.80
C LYS A 496 -3.45 17.39 31.62
N LEU A 497 -3.80 16.87 30.45
CA LEU A 497 -3.00 17.03 29.24
C LEU A 497 -2.85 18.50 28.87
N CYS A 498 -3.93 19.30 28.92
CA CYS A 498 -3.87 20.74 28.69
C CYS A 498 -2.90 21.44 29.65
N LEU A 499 -2.92 21.08 30.94
CA LEU A 499 -1.96 21.61 31.90
C LEU A 499 -0.53 21.22 31.53
N LYS A 500 -0.28 19.97 31.11
CA LYS A 500 1.05 19.52 30.68
C LYS A 500 1.54 20.28 29.44
N ILE A 501 0.68 20.46 28.43
CA ILE A 501 0.97 21.31 27.26
C ILE A 501 1.31 22.73 27.73
N ASP A 502 0.53 23.27 28.67
CA ASP A 502 0.72 24.63 29.15
C ASP A 502 2.06 24.85 29.86
N HIS A 503 2.63 23.83 30.52
CA HIS A 503 3.86 23.95 31.31
C HIS A 503 5.12 23.40 30.63
N SER A 504 4.98 22.43 29.72
CA SER A 504 6.14 21.63 29.26
C SER A 504 6.36 21.66 27.74
N TYR A 505 5.42 22.17 26.94
CA TYR A 505 5.49 22.07 25.47
C TYR A 505 6.81 22.59 24.91
N ASP A 506 7.16 23.84 25.19
CA ASP A 506 8.34 24.50 24.59
C ASP A 506 9.64 23.76 24.93
N MET A 507 9.78 23.30 26.18
CA MET A 507 10.92 22.49 26.63
C MET A 507 10.98 21.12 25.94
N ILE A 508 9.85 20.47 25.72
CA ILE A 508 9.80 19.17 25.05
C ILE A 508 10.11 19.32 23.56
N MET A 509 9.64 20.38 22.91
CA MET A 509 9.98 20.67 21.52
C MET A 509 11.48 20.92 21.33
N GLU A 510 12.13 21.59 22.28
CA GLU A 510 13.58 21.76 22.28
C GLU A 510 14.32 20.41 22.36
N LYS A 511 13.86 19.50 23.22
CA LYS A 511 14.41 18.14 23.31
C LYS A 511 14.26 17.33 22.02
N TRP A 512 13.07 17.38 21.39
CA TRP A 512 12.86 16.73 20.10
C TRP A 512 13.76 17.32 19.02
N THR A 513 13.95 18.64 19.00
CA THR A 513 14.87 19.31 18.08
C THR A 513 16.32 18.88 18.31
N GLU A 514 16.75 18.73 19.56
CA GLU A 514 18.08 18.23 19.91
C GLU A 514 18.26 16.76 19.49
N HIS A 515 17.26 15.92 19.72
CA HIS A 515 17.26 14.53 19.27
C HIS A 515 17.37 14.43 17.74
N LYS A 516 16.57 15.20 17.00
CA LYS A 516 16.66 15.29 15.54
C LYS A 516 18.07 15.66 15.07
N ARG A 517 18.66 16.73 15.63
CA ARG A 517 20.05 17.12 15.31
C ARG A 517 21.06 16.01 15.59
N LYS A 518 20.87 15.25 16.67
CA LYS A 518 21.75 14.13 17.00
C LYS A 518 21.64 13.03 15.95
N VAL A 519 20.42 12.64 15.59
CA VAL A 519 20.15 11.63 14.55
C VAL A 519 20.72 12.08 13.20
N ASP A 520 20.52 13.34 12.80
CA ASP A 520 21.05 13.89 11.55
C ASP A 520 22.59 13.87 11.51
N ASN A 521 23.24 14.25 12.63
CA ASN A 521 24.70 14.20 12.73
C ASN A 521 25.26 12.76 12.67
N GLU A 522 24.57 11.79 13.27
CA GLU A 522 24.95 10.37 13.20
C GLU A 522 24.86 9.82 11.77
N ARG A 523 23.96 10.38 10.95
CA ARG A 523 23.80 10.02 9.53
C ARG A 523 24.86 10.64 8.63
N GLU A 524 25.19 11.92 8.78
CA GLU A 524 26.22 12.58 7.95
C GLU A 524 27.62 11.95 8.11
N GLN A 525 27.85 11.25 9.22
CA GLN A 525 29.12 10.56 9.51
C GLN A 525 29.21 9.15 8.90
N GLN A 526 28.11 8.59 8.36
CA GLN A 526 28.03 7.27 7.74
C GLN A 526 27.94 7.36 6.22
#